data_AF-A0A537WY83-F1
#
_entry.id   AF-A0A537WY83-F1
#
_cell.length_a   1.000
_cell.length_b   1.000
_cell.length_c   1.000
_cell.angle_alpha   90.00
_cell.angle_beta   90.00
_cell.angle_gamma   90.00
#
_symmetry.space_group_name_H-M   'P 1'
#
loop_
_entity.id
_entity.type
_entity.pdbx_description
1 polymer ?
#
loop_
_entity_poly.entity_id
_entity_poly.type
_entity_poly.pdbx_seq_one_letter_code
_entity_poly.pdbx_strand_id
1 'polypeptide(L)' 'MLYIVEIPIDGDLTSRMSQMRTWLDHQRCEPGAFRSTSIGGRKVFRVEFIVEAEARAFAQVFGGRVLGAAAA' A
#
# COMPACT_ATOMS: atom_id res chain seq x y z
N MET A 1 -9.12 11.71 6.53
CA MET A 1 -8.21 10.83 7.29
C MET A 1 -7.45 10.00 6.26
N LEU A 2 -6.12 10.00 6.26
CA LEU A 2 -5.34 9.19 5.33
C LEU A 2 -4.87 7.92 6.02
N TYR A 3 -5.17 6.77 5.42
CA TYR A 3 -4.77 5.45 5.87
C TYR A 3 -3.58 5.00 5.04
N ILE A 4 -2.45 4.80 5.70
CA ILE A 4 -1.22 4.42 5.01
C ILE A 4 -1.06 2.92 5.17
N VAL A 5 -0.94 2.19 4.05
CA VAL A 5 -0.64 0.77 4.07
C VAL A 5 0.83 0.56 3.77
N GLU A 6 1.55 -0.07 4.69
CA GLU A 6 2.94 -0.49 4.50
C GLU A 6 3.00 -1.94 4.02
N ILE A 7 3.59 -2.17 2.86
CA ILE A 7 3.78 -3.50 2.28
C ILE A 7 5.28 -3.77 2.19
N PRO A 8 5.79 -4.82 2.85
CA PRO A 8 7.15 -5.27 2.61
C PRO A 8 7.28 -5.79 1.17
N ILE A 9 8.33 -5.34 0.48
CA ILE A 9 8.67 -5.86 -0.84
C ILE A 9 9.84 -6.82 -0.69
N ASP A 10 9.56 -8.08 -0.96
CA ASP A 10 10.58 -9.12 -1.07
C ASP A 10 10.68 -9.50 -2.56
N GLY A 11 11.84 -9.29 -3.16
CA GLY A 11 12.11 -9.67 -4.55
C GLY A 11 11.76 -8.61 -5.61
N ASP A 12 11.13 -9.05 -6.72
CA ASP A 12 10.94 -8.23 -7.92
C ASP A 12 9.88 -7.14 -7.72
N LEU A 13 10.37 -5.90 -7.64
CA LEU A 13 9.53 -4.73 -7.41
C LEU A 13 8.54 -4.49 -8.56
N THR A 14 8.97 -4.72 -9.79
CA THR A 14 8.16 -4.45 -10.99
C THR A 14 6.92 -5.35 -11.03
N SER A 15 7.08 -6.65 -10.77
CA SER A 15 5.96 -7.58 -10.68
C SER A 15 5.01 -7.23 -9.54
N ARG A 16 5.55 -6.83 -8.38
CA ARG A 16 4.74 -6.43 -7.23
C ARG A 16 3.93 -5.16 -7.52
N MET A 17 4.54 -4.17 -8.16
CA MET A 17 3.85 -2.95 -8.60
C MET A 17 2.74 -3.22 -9.60
N SER A 18 2.99 -4.09 -10.60
CA SER A 18 1.97 -4.46 -11.57
C SER A 18 0.77 -5.15 -10.91
N GLN A 19 1.00 -6.07 -9.98
CA GLN A 19 -0.08 -6.71 -9.21
C GLN A 19 -0.90 -5.71 -8.39
N MET A 20 -0.23 -4.77 -7.71
CA MET A 20 -0.91 -3.70 -6.97
C MET A 20 -1.77 -2.85 -7.90
N ARG A 21 -1.23 -2.46 -9.06
CA ARG A 21 -1.94 -1.63 -10.04
C ARG A 21 -3.17 -2.35 -10.60
N THR A 22 -3.06 -3.63 -10.94
CA THR A 22 -4.18 -4.45 -11.40
C THR A 22 -5.26 -4.58 -10.32
N TRP A 23 -4.87 -4.78 -9.05
CA TRP A 23 -5.85 -4.87 -7.96
C TRP A 23 -6.59 -3.55 -7.74
N LEU A 24 -5.88 -2.41 -7.78
CA LEU A 24 -6.47 -1.08 -7.62
C LEU A 24 -7.42 -0.73 -8.76
N ASP A 25 -7.03 -1.06 -10.00
CA ASP A 25 -7.87 -0.88 -11.18
C ASP A 25 -9.17 -1.70 -11.06
N HIS A 26 -9.06 -2.95 -10.60
CA HIS A 26 -10.21 -3.84 -10.41
C HIS A 26 -11.15 -3.37 -9.28
N GLN A 27 -10.59 -2.85 -8.18
CA GLN A 27 -11.38 -2.27 -7.09
C GLN A 27 -11.87 -0.85 -7.41
N ARG A 28 -11.40 -0.25 -8.51
CA ARG A 28 -11.64 1.14 -8.92
C ARG A 28 -11.27 2.14 -7.81
N CYS A 29 -10.22 1.81 -7.06
CA CYS A 29 -9.70 2.65 -5.99
C CYS A 29 -8.61 3.55 -6.57
N GLU A 30 -8.72 4.85 -6.37
CA GLU A 30 -7.64 5.80 -6.65
C GLU A 30 -6.79 5.98 -5.38
N PRO A 31 -5.60 5.35 -5.30
CA PRO A 31 -4.69 5.60 -4.18
C PRO A 31 -4.18 7.05 -4.26
N GLY A 32 -4.06 7.71 -3.11
CA GLY A 32 -3.63 9.10 -3.05
C GLY A 32 -2.17 9.28 -3.47
N ALA A 33 -1.28 8.47 -2.91
CA ALA A 33 0.13 8.45 -3.31
C ALA A 33 0.79 7.09 -3.05
N PHE A 34 1.81 6.80 -3.86
CA PHE A 34 2.71 5.69 -3.66
C PHE A 34 4.09 6.20 -3.27
N ARG A 35 4.61 5.73 -2.14
CA ARG A 35 5.96 6.04 -1.69
C ARG A 35 6.72 4.75 -1.44
N SER A 36 7.86 4.58 -2.09
CA SER A 36 8.83 3.54 -1.73
C SER A 36 9.76 4.10 -0.67
N THR A 37 9.90 3.42 0.47
CA THR A 37 10.92 3.75 1.47
C THR A 37 11.67 2.50 1.91
N SER A 38 12.86 2.68 2.48
CA SER A 38 13.63 1.57 3.05
C SER A 38 13.66 1.72 4.56
N ILE A 39 13.07 0.76 5.29
CA ILE A 39 13.00 0.76 6.75
C ILE A 39 13.80 -0.44 7.26
N GLY A 40 14.83 -0.18 8.06
CA GLY A 40 15.67 -1.24 8.64
C GLY A 40 16.35 -2.14 7.61
N GLY A 41 16.71 -1.58 6.45
CA GLY A 41 17.35 -2.33 5.34
C GLY A 41 16.38 -3.11 4.44
N ARG A 42 15.06 -3.06 4.70
CA ARG A 42 14.03 -3.67 3.84
C ARG A 42 13.27 -2.60 3.07
N LYS A 43 13.04 -2.84 1.77
CA LYS A 43 12.18 -1.98 0.96
C LYS A 43 10.73 -2.20 1.36
N VAL A 44 10.03 -1.12 1.67
CA VAL A 44 8.60 -1.12 1.97
C VAL A 44 7.90 -0.11 1.05
N PHE A 45 6.71 -0.48 0.61
CA PHE A 45 5.81 0.40 -0.12
C PHE A 45 4.76 0.96 0.80
N ARG A 46 4.59 2.27 0.76
CA ARG A 46 3.52 3.00 1.42
C ARG A 46 2.52 3.44 0.38
N VAL A 47 1.27 3.04 0.58
CA VAL A 47 0.16 3.43 -0.27
C VAL A 47 -0.87 4.15 0.59
N GLU A 48 -1.24 5.36 0.16
CA GLU A 48 -2.16 6.22 0.90
C GLU A 48 -3.59 6.00 0.39
N PHE A 49 -4.52 5.72 1.30
CA PHE A 49 -5.94 5.53 1.02
C PHE A 49 -6.79 6.52 1.80
N ILE A 50 -7.90 6.94 1.20
CA ILE A 50 -8.86 7.83 1.85
C ILE A 50 -9.87 7.01 2.69
N VAL A 51 -10.21 5.81 2.23
CA VAL A 51 -11.17 4.92 2.89
C VAL A 51 -10.44 3.83 3.67
N GLU A 52 -10.79 3.66 4.95
CA GLU A 52 -10.21 2.64 5.83
C GLU A 52 -10.43 1.21 5.30
N ALA A 53 -11.62 0.95 4.76
CA ALA A 53 -11.99 -0.36 4.24
C ALA A 53 -11.10 -0.76 3.05
N GLU A 54 -10.81 0.18 2.14
CA GLU A 54 -9.89 -0.04 1.01
C GLU A 54 -8.48 -0.33 1.51
N ALA A 55 -7.99 0.45 2.47
CA ALA A 55 -6.67 0.26 3.08
C ALA A 55 -6.55 -1.13 3.73
N ARG A 56 -7.58 -1.56 4.47
CA ARG A 56 -7.61 -2.88 5.11
C ARG A 56 -7.67 -4.02 4.08
N ALA A 57 -8.51 -3.90 3.06
CA ALA A 57 -8.60 -4.89 1.98
C ALA A 57 -7.26 -5.03 1.26
N PHE A 58 -6.61 -3.90 0.95
CA PHE A 58 -5.30 -3.88 0.33
C PHE A 58 -4.23 -4.53 1.21
N ALA A 59 -4.20 -4.19 2.51
CA ALA A 59 -3.28 -4.79 3.47
C ALA A 59 -3.47 -6.32 3.56
N GLN A 60 -4.71 -6.81 3.57
CA GLN A 60 -4.99 -8.24 3.61
C GLN A 60 -4.50 -8.98 2.35
N VAL A 61 -4.70 -8.38 1.17
CA VAL A 61 -4.31 -9.00 -0.11
C VAL A 61 -2.80 -9.06 -0.28
N PHE A 62 -2.08 -8.00 0.11
CA PHE A 62 -0.65 -7.89 -0.12
C PHE A 62 0.22 -8.25 1.10
N GLY A 63 -0.38 -8.62 2.22
CA GLY A 63 0.32 -8.93 3.47
C GLY A 63 0.94 -7.68 4.13
N GLY A 64 0.29 -6.53 3.94
CA GLY A 64 0.73 -5.24 4.49
C GLY A 64 0.16 -4.94 5.87
N ARG A 65 0.64 -3.85 6.48
CA ARG A 65 0.13 -3.30 7.74
C ARG A 65 -0.47 -1.92 7.51
N VAL A 66 -1.69 -1.70 7.99
CA VAL A 66 -2.29 -0.36 8.00
C VAL A 66 -1.70 0.42 9.17
N LEU A 67 -0.93 1.46 8.86
CA LEU A 67 -0.62 2.53 9.79
C LEU A 67 -1.84 3.45 9.82
N GLY A 68 -2.59 3.39 10.91
CA GLY A 68 -3.77 4.25 11.11
C GLY A 68 -3.42 5.72 10.94
N ALA A 69 -4.44 6.52 10.61
CA ALA A 69 -4.43 7.97 10.45
C ALA A 69 -3.13 8.64 10.86
N ALA A 70 -2.23 8.87 9.90
CA ALA A 70 -1.15 9.82 10.13
C ALA A 70 -1.84 11.16 10.38
N ALA A 71 -1.85 11.61 11.63
CA ALA A 71 -2.31 12.95 11.99
C ALA A 71 -1.43 13.93 11.20
N ALA A 72 -2.06 14.66 10.28
CA ALA A 72 -1.45 15.83 9.66
C ALA A 72 -1.29 16.92 10.74
#